data_AF-Q5DEJ7-F1
#
_entry.id   AF-Q5DEJ7-F1
#
_cell.length_a   1.000
_cell.length_b   1.000
_cell.length_c   1.000
_cell.angle_alpha   90.00
_cell.angle_beta   90.00
_cell.angle_gamma   90.00
#
_symmetry.space_group_name_H-M   'P 1'
#
loop_
_entity.id
_entity.type
_entity.pdbx_description
1 polymer ?
#
loop_
_entity_poly.entity_id
_entity_poly.type
_entity_poly.pdbx_seq_one_letter_code
_entity_poly.pdbx_strand_id
1 'polypeptide(L)'
;MEITENEVKEYFSPKDFHIGQSVNILGRKYLIYDCDNFTKAWYHNNFGLTEFTPIDVEIKQPELPKKEIPPYNGYGTIEDSLVSTKSFILKPPKVDFAKQVDYAQKVLRYEARLDSVRPEDASRRFIISYRLSDDMISIFETPMRNSGFPGGSFLKRSRVAKPGCLLDNPIYYGPTDFSIGSKIDIFGTRSL
;
A
#
# COMPACT_ATOMS: atom_id res chain seq x y z
N MET A 1 37.80 49.40 -16.52
CA MET A 1 38.36 48.09 -16.13
C MET A 1 39.10 47.57 -17.34
N GLU A 2 40.40 47.72 -17.33
CA GLU A 2 41.30 47.24 -18.38
C GLU A 2 41.49 45.73 -18.18
N ILE A 3 41.32 44.96 -19.25
CA ILE A 3 41.50 43.51 -19.23
C ILE A 3 43.00 43.28 -19.39
N THR A 4 43.68 42.81 -18.34
CA THR A 4 45.11 42.47 -18.40
C THR A 4 45.33 41.24 -19.30
N GLU A 5 46.41 41.27 -20.09
CA GLU A 5 46.79 40.27 -21.11
C GLU A 5 47.13 38.86 -20.56
N ASN A 6 47.05 38.65 -19.25
CA ASN A 6 47.08 37.35 -18.59
C ASN A 6 45.66 37.10 -18.04
N GLU A 7 44.81 36.20 -18.53
CA GLU A 7 45.08 34.87 -19.09
C GLU A 7 43.84 34.35 -19.85
N VAL A 8 43.46 34.97 -20.99
CA VAL A 8 42.60 34.28 -21.97
C VAL A 8 43.52 33.57 -22.96
N LYS A 9 43.88 32.32 -22.64
CA LYS A 9 44.84 31.52 -23.42
C LYS A 9 44.30 31.12 -24.79
N GLU A 10 42.98 30.92 -24.93
CA GLU A 10 42.33 30.52 -26.19
C GLU A 10 40.82 30.78 -26.09
N TYR A 11 40.21 31.29 -27.16
CA TYR A 11 38.75 31.43 -27.27
C TYR A 11 38.19 30.19 -27.97
N PHE A 12 36.98 29.76 -27.60
CA PHE A 12 36.32 28.69 -28.33
C PHE A 12 36.06 29.08 -29.77
N SER A 13 36.43 28.19 -30.68
CA SER A 13 36.13 28.27 -32.09
C SER A 13 34.93 27.36 -32.43
N PRO A 14 34.26 27.56 -33.57
CA PRO A 14 33.22 26.62 -34.01
C PRO A 14 33.72 25.16 -34.10
N LYS A 15 35.01 24.94 -34.33
CA LYS A 15 35.61 23.59 -34.35
C LYS A 15 35.63 22.90 -32.99
N ASP A 16 35.35 23.60 -31.90
CA ASP A 16 35.33 23.02 -30.56
C ASP A 16 33.92 22.52 -30.18
N PHE A 17 32.92 22.77 -31.03
CA PHE A 17 31.51 22.44 -30.80
C PHE A 17 31.01 21.35 -31.77
N HIS A 18 31.36 20.09 -31.47
CA HIS A 18 30.85 18.92 -32.18
C HIS A 18 29.86 18.12 -31.33
N ILE A 19 28.88 17.47 -31.97
CA ILE A 19 27.99 16.52 -31.28
C ILE A 19 28.86 15.37 -30.71
N GLY A 20 28.69 15.08 -29.43
CA GLY A 20 29.50 14.11 -28.67
C GLY A 20 30.71 14.70 -27.96
N GLN A 21 31.11 15.93 -28.28
CA GLN A 21 32.17 16.61 -27.57
C GLN A 21 31.63 17.28 -26.30
N SER A 22 32.46 17.29 -25.24
CA SER A 22 32.15 18.00 -24.01
C SER A 22 32.98 19.28 -23.88
N VAL A 23 32.31 20.41 -23.66
CA VAL A 23 32.94 21.74 -23.56
C VAL A 23 32.85 22.24 -22.12
N ASN A 24 33.95 22.77 -21.60
CA ASN A 24 34.00 23.33 -20.26
C ASN A 24 33.76 24.85 -20.31
N ILE A 25 32.57 25.29 -19.88
CA ILE A 25 32.19 26.71 -19.88
C ILE A 25 32.01 27.13 -18.43
N LEU A 26 32.80 28.13 -17.99
CA LEU A 26 32.77 28.67 -16.62
C LEU A 26 32.96 27.57 -15.54
N GLY A 27 33.83 26.59 -15.80
CA GLY A 27 34.12 25.50 -14.87
C GLY A 27 33.05 24.40 -14.82
N ARG A 28 32.05 24.42 -15.71
CA ARG A 28 31.04 23.38 -15.87
C ARG A 28 31.20 22.69 -17.21
N LYS A 29 31.24 21.36 -17.20
CA LYS A 29 31.34 20.51 -18.40
C LYS A 29 29.94 20.29 -18.98
N TYR A 30 29.73 20.73 -20.22
CA TYR A 30 28.50 20.55 -20.98
C TYR A 30 28.75 19.55 -22.11
N LEU A 31 27.85 18.57 -22.27
CA LEU A 31 27.85 17.66 -23.41
C LEU A 31 26.97 18.24 -24.51
N ILE A 32 27.53 18.39 -25.71
CA ILE A 32 26.76 18.76 -26.90
C ILE A 32 26.13 17.48 -27.44
N TYR A 33 24.82 17.36 -27.34
CA TYR A 33 24.12 16.13 -27.69
C TYR A 33 23.35 16.22 -29.01
N ASP A 34 22.93 17.42 -29.43
CA ASP A 34 22.28 17.68 -30.72
C ASP A 34 22.52 19.14 -31.17
N CYS A 35 22.30 19.42 -32.45
CA CYS A 35 22.34 20.75 -33.03
C CYS A 35 21.23 20.95 -34.07
N ASP A 36 20.89 22.20 -34.39
CA ASP A 36 19.79 22.52 -35.31
C ASP A 36 20.16 22.26 -36.78
N ASN A 37 19.16 22.22 -37.67
CA ASN A 37 19.42 21.93 -39.08
C ASN A 37 20.28 22.99 -39.78
N PHE A 38 20.21 24.24 -39.32
CA PHE A 38 21.04 25.32 -39.85
C PHE A 38 22.52 25.09 -39.52
N THR A 39 22.85 24.79 -38.26
CA THR A 39 24.23 24.49 -37.86
C THR A 39 24.74 23.23 -38.54
N LYS A 40 23.93 22.18 -38.70
CA LYS A 40 24.30 20.98 -39.48
C LYS A 40 24.74 21.35 -40.91
N ALA A 41 23.95 22.14 -41.63
CA ALA A 41 24.28 22.59 -42.97
C ALA A 41 25.54 23.49 -43.01
N TRP A 42 25.71 24.35 -42.00
CA TRP A 42 26.87 25.23 -41.91
C TRP A 42 28.17 24.46 -41.66
N TYR A 43 28.16 23.46 -40.76
CA TYR A 43 29.32 22.59 -40.52
C TYR A 43 29.65 21.71 -41.74
N HIS A 44 28.64 21.24 -42.47
CA HIS A 44 28.84 20.52 -43.71
C HIS A 44 29.55 21.38 -44.77
N ASN A 45 29.09 22.63 -44.97
CA ASN A 45 29.62 23.51 -46.02
C ASN A 45 31.01 24.08 -45.70
N ASN A 46 31.31 24.38 -44.44
CA ASN A 46 32.58 25.03 -44.05
C ASN A 46 33.66 24.03 -43.62
N PHE A 47 33.28 22.89 -43.05
CA PHE A 47 34.21 21.92 -42.45
C PHE A 47 34.08 20.50 -43.04
N GLY A 48 33.14 20.25 -43.95
CA GLY A 48 32.94 18.94 -44.57
C GLY A 48 32.41 17.87 -43.62
N LEU A 49 31.86 18.27 -42.47
CA LEU A 49 31.30 17.33 -41.48
C LEU A 49 29.99 16.74 -42.00
N THR A 50 29.91 15.42 -41.98
CA THR A 50 28.73 14.65 -42.43
C THR A 50 28.07 13.86 -41.31
N GLU A 51 28.74 13.74 -40.17
CA GLU A 51 28.27 12.96 -39.03
C GLU A 51 27.60 13.88 -37.99
N PHE A 52 26.27 13.84 -37.97
CA PHE A 52 25.43 14.60 -37.03
C PHE A 52 24.47 13.70 -36.27
N THR A 53 24.94 12.56 -35.77
CA THR A 53 24.14 11.59 -35.01
C THR A 53 23.80 12.16 -33.63
N PRO A 54 22.53 12.48 -33.32
CA PRO A 54 22.15 12.98 -32.01
C PRO A 54 22.43 11.92 -30.94
N ILE A 55 22.96 12.36 -29.80
CA ILE A 55 23.13 11.50 -28.63
C ILE A 55 21.88 11.59 -27.79
N ASP A 56 21.27 10.45 -27.52
CA ASP A 56 20.13 10.39 -26.62
C ASP A 56 20.60 10.59 -25.17
N VAL A 57 20.17 11.70 -24.57
CA VAL A 57 20.43 12.02 -23.16
C VAL A 57 19.14 11.78 -22.40
N GLU A 58 18.77 10.51 -22.23
CA GLU A 58 17.71 10.13 -21.31
C GLU A 58 18.16 10.46 -19.87
N ILE A 59 17.65 11.56 -19.32
CA ILE A 59 17.81 11.89 -17.91
C ILE A 59 16.92 10.92 -17.13
N LYS A 60 17.50 9.79 -16.70
CA LYS A 60 16.85 8.90 -15.74
C LYS A 60 16.64 9.67 -14.45
N GLN A 61 15.41 10.09 -14.21
CA GLN A 61 15.04 10.66 -12.92
C GLN A 61 15.29 9.58 -11.86
N PRO A 62 16.07 9.86 -10.80
CA PRO A 62 16.23 8.91 -9.74
C PRO A 62 14.85 8.58 -9.18
N GLU A 63 14.53 7.29 -9.05
CA GLU A 63 13.30 6.88 -8.40
C GLU A 63 13.30 7.47 -6.99
N LEU A 64 12.26 8.24 -6.66
CA LEU A 64 12.12 8.76 -5.30
C LEU A 64 12.08 7.58 -4.33
N PRO A 65 12.80 7.64 -3.19
CA PRO A 65 12.72 6.59 -2.19
C PRO A 65 11.26 6.46 -1.73
N LYS A 66 10.69 5.26 -1.89
CA LYS A 66 9.34 4.97 -1.43
C LYS A 66 9.34 5.02 0.10
N LYS A 67 8.52 5.89 0.68
CA LYS A 67 8.33 5.93 2.13
C LYS A 67 7.60 4.66 2.55
N GLU A 68 8.26 3.83 3.34
CA GLU A 68 7.63 2.68 3.97
C GLU A 68 6.62 3.17 5.02
N ILE A 69 5.51 2.46 5.14
CA ILE A 69 4.51 2.74 6.15
C ILE A 69 5.08 2.22 7.48
N PRO A 70 5.10 3.03 8.56
CA PRO A 70 5.59 2.56 9.84
C PRO A 70 4.70 1.43 10.39
N PRO A 71 5.25 0.55 11.25
CA PRO A 71 4.46 -0.47 11.90
C PRO A 71 3.36 0.15 12.77
N TYR A 72 2.29 -0.60 12.96
CA TYR A 72 1.14 -0.17 13.75
C TYR A 72 1.54 -0.03 15.23
N ASN A 73 1.13 1.08 15.84
CA ASN A 73 1.56 1.46 17.18
C ASN A 73 0.72 0.85 18.32
N GLY A 74 -0.28 0.02 18.02
CA GLY A 74 -1.12 -0.65 19.02
C GLY A 74 -2.34 0.14 19.49
N TYR A 75 -2.56 1.38 19.01
CA TYR A 75 -3.68 2.22 19.42
C TYR A 75 -4.70 2.41 18.29
N GLY A 76 -5.99 2.46 18.63
CA GLY A 76 -7.07 2.68 17.67
C GLY A 76 -7.32 1.48 16.75
N THR A 77 -7.69 1.75 15.49
CA THR A 77 -7.78 0.70 14.46
C THR A 77 -6.64 0.86 13.47
N ILE A 78 -6.22 -0.23 12.84
CA ILE A 78 -5.13 -0.18 11.84
C ILE A 78 -5.52 0.71 10.66
N GLU A 79 -6.78 0.67 10.25
CA GLU A 79 -7.33 1.53 9.21
C GLU A 79 -7.18 3.02 9.58
N ASP A 80 -7.45 3.38 10.83
CA ASP A 80 -7.31 4.75 11.35
C ASP A 80 -5.83 5.20 11.42
N SER A 81 -4.94 4.35 11.94
CA SER A 81 -3.50 4.64 11.97
C SER A 81 -2.87 4.78 10.58
N LEU A 82 -3.34 3.97 9.62
CA LEU A 82 -2.93 4.08 8.22
C LEU A 82 -3.35 5.41 7.59
N VAL A 83 -4.53 5.92 7.94
CA VAL A 83 -4.97 7.25 7.47
C VAL A 83 -4.13 8.35 8.11
N SER A 84 -3.84 8.24 9.41
CA SER A 84 -2.97 9.19 10.12
C SER A 84 -1.56 9.29 9.52
N THR A 85 -1.02 8.19 8.99
CA THR A 85 0.31 8.20 8.36
C THR A 85 0.29 8.92 7.01
N LYS A 86 -0.84 8.87 6.28
CA LYS A 86 -0.96 9.40 4.91
C LYS A 86 -1.13 10.92 4.86
N SER A 87 -1.73 11.53 5.88
CA SER A 87 -2.00 12.97 5.89
C SER A 87 -1.85 13.59 7.27
N PHE A 88 -1.29 14.81 7.30
CA PHE A 88 -1.14 15.60 8.53
C PHE A 88 -2.49 15.93 9.19
N ILE A 89 -3.51 16.24 8.37
CA ILE A 89 -4.87 16.44 8.87
C ILE A 89 -5.56 15.09 8.91
N LEU A 90 -6.00 14.69 10.10
CA LEU A 90 -6.75 13.45 10.30
C LEU A 90 -8.07 13.51 9.54
N LYS A 91 -8.32 12.49 8.73
CA LYS A 91 -9.58 12.27 8.05
C LYS A 91 -10.16 10.95 8.54
N PRO A 92 -11.48 10.86 8.77
CA PRO A 92 -12.08 9.58 9.11
C PRO A 92 -11.86 8.58 7.96
N PRO A 93 -11.59 7.31 8.26
CA PRO A 93 -11.49 6.28 7.24
C PRO A 93 -12.80 6.19 6.47
N LYS A 94 -12.71 6.10 5.14
CA LYS A 94 -13.89 5.95 4.29
C LYS A 94 -14.40 4.52 4.40
N VAL A 95 -15.67 4.39 4.79
CA VAL A 95 -16.35 3.09 4.80
C VAL A 95 -16.97 2.83 3.43
N ASP A 96 -17.06 1.56 3.04
CA ASP A 96 -17.79 1.15 1.84
C ASP A 96 -19.30 1.31 2.06
N PHE A 97 -19.80 2.50 1.72
CA PHE A 97 -21.21 2.86 1.86
C PHE A 97 -22.13 1.98 0.99
N ALA A 98 -21.67 1.58 -0.20
CA ALA A 98 -22.47 0.73 -1.08
C ALA A 98 -22.72 -0.62 -0.42
N LYS A 99 -21.65 -1.25 0.09
CA LYS A 99 -21.75 -2.49 0.87
C LYS A 99 -22.65 -2.31 2.10
N GLN A 100 -22.54 -1.20 2.81
CA GLN A 100 -23.36 -0.96 3.99
C GLN A 100 -24.86 -0.90 3.66
N VAL A 101 -25.23 -0.26 2.55
CA VAL A 101 -26.63 -0.13 2.12
C VAL A 101 -27.16 -1.46 1.60
N ASP A 102 -26.44 -2.11 0.69
CA ASP A 102 -26.90 -3.33 0.02
C ASP A 102 -27.04 -4.52 0.99
N TYR A 103 -26.22 -4.56 2.03
CA TYR A 103 -26.16 -5.64 3.01
C TYR A 103 -26.65 -5.23 4.39
N ALA A 104 -27.28 -4.06 4.54
CA ALA A 104 -27.65 -3.47 5.84
C ALA A 104 -28.37 -4.44 6.78
N GLN A 105 -29.30 -5.23 6.24
CA GLN A 105 -30.12 -6.20 6.97
C GLN A 105 -29.73 -7.67 6.72
N LYS A 106 -28.68 -7.94 5.93
CA LYS A 106 -28.26 -9.30 5.60
C LYS A 106 -27.29 -9.85 6.66
N VAL A 107 -27.75 -10.84 7.41
CA VAL A 107 -26.99 -11.51 8.47
C VAL A 107 -27.05 -13.02 8.25
N LEU A 108 -25.88 -13.64 8.15
CA LEU A 108 -25.74 -15.10 8.08
C LEU A 108 -25.72 -15.65 9.51
N ARG A 109 -26.49 -16.69 9.78
CA ARG A 109 -26.58 -17.31 11.10
C ARG A 109 -26.24 -18.79 11.01
N TYR A 110 -25.40 -19.25 11.93
CA TYR A 110 -24.92 -20.62 12.00
C TYR A 110 -25.05 -21.13 13.43
N GLU A 111 -25.51 -22.37 13.59
CA GLU A 111 -25.39 -23.08 14.86
C GLU A 111 -24.01 -23.73 14.94
N ALA A 112 -23.32 -23.55 16.05
CA ALA A 112 -21.98 -24.06 16.31
C ALA A 112 -21.89 -24.65 17.72
N ARG A 113 -20.92 -25.53 17.93
CA ARG A 113 -20.57 -26.08 19.25
C ARG A 113 -19.10 -25.85 19.55
N LEU A 114 -18.73 -25.87 20.83
CA LEU A 114 -17.33 -25.78 21.20
C LEU A 114 -16.63 -27.11 20.95
N ASP A 115 -15.45 -27.06 20.31
CA ASP A 115 -14.53 -28.19 20.19
C ASP A 115 -13.71 -28.27 21.49
N SER A 116 -14.36 -28.64 22.59
CA SER A 116 -13.78 -28.73 23.93
C SER A 116 -13.58 -30.20 24.34
N VAL A 117 -12.49 -30.46 25.06
CA VAL A 117 -12.23 -31.77 25.68
C VAL A 117 -13.22 -32.03 26.84
N ARG A 118 -13.81 -30.97 27.40
CA ARG A 118 -14.76 -31.07 28.51
C ARG A 118 -16.17 -31.38 27.98
N PRO A 119 -16.82 -32.47 28.44
CA PRO A 119 -18.13 -32.88 27.93
C PRO A 119 -19.24 -31.87 28.26
N GLU A 120 -19.11 -31.15 29.36
CA GLU A 120 -20.02 -30.04 29.74
C GLU A 120 -20.05 -28.93 28.68
N ASP A 121 -18.88 -28.54 28.16
CA ASP A 121 -18.76 -27.51 27.13
C ASP A 121 -19.19 -28.01 25.74
N ALA A 122 -18.96 -29.30 25.45
CA ALA A 122 -19.35 -29.92 24.18
C ALA A 122 -20.88 -29.94 23.97
N SER A 123 -21.66 -29.89 25.05
CA SER A 123 -23.12 -29.84 25.01
C SER A 123 -23.69 -28.44 24.74
N ARG A 124 -22.87 -27.39 24.91
CA ARG A 124 -23.27 -25.98 24.76
C ARG A 124 -23.46 -25.65 23.28
N ARG A 125 -24.53 -24.90 22.99
CA ARG A 125 -24.90 -24.49 21.64
C ARG A 125 -24.76 -22.99 21.48
N PHE A 126 -24.13 -22.59 20.38
CA PHE A 126 -23.86 -21.21 20.06
C PHE A 126 -24.48 -20.87 18.71
N ILE A 127 -24.99 -19.65 18.60
CA ILE A 127 -25.43 -19.05 17.35
C ILE A 127 -24.39 -18.02 16.97
N ILE A 128 -23.65 -18.29 15.91
CA ILE A 128 -22.74 -17.34 15.28
C ILE A 128 -23.55 -16.52 14.28
N SER A 129 -23.53 -15.19 14.43
CA SER A 129 -24.14 -14.26 13.48
C SER A 129 -23.06 -13.43 12.81
N TYR A 130 -22.95 -13.54 11.49
CA TYR A 130 -22.05 -12.76 10.64
C TYR A 130 -22.84 -11.71 9.87
N ARG A 131 -22.51 -10.43 10.04
CA ARG A 131 -23.17 -9.34 9.34
C ARG A 131 -22.38 -8.95 8.09
N LEU A 132 -23.05 -9.01 6.94
CA LEU A 132 -22.41 -8.78 5.64
C LEU A 132 -22.10 -7.30 5.36
N SER A 133 -22.69 -6.35 6.11
CA SER A 133 -22.45 -4.91 5.88
C SER A 133 -21.15 -4.38 6.48
N ASP A 134 -20.68 -4.97 7.59
CA ASP A 134 -19.53 -4.50 8.37
C ASP A 134 -18.50 -5.60 8.70
N ASP A 135 -18.77 -6.82 8.23
CA ASP A 135 -17.96 -8.04 8.46
C ASP A 135 -17.79 -8.37 9.95
N MET A 136 -18.71 -7.90 10.80
CA MET A 136 -18.68 -8.15 12.24
C MET A 136 -19.34 -9.48 12.58
N ILE A 137 -18.73 -10.17 13.55
CA ILE A 137 -19.20 -11.43 14.12
C ILE A 137 -19.74 -11.17 15.52
N SER A 138 -20.87 -11.78 15.85
CA SER A 138 -21.36 -11.89 17.22
C SER A 138 -21.74 -13.32 17.52
N ILE A 139 -21.47 -13.76 18.74
CA ILE A 139 -21.73 -15.14 19.18
C ILE A 139 -22.66 -15.08 20.37
N PHE A 140 -23.76 -15.81 20.27
CA PHE A 140 -24.76 -15.91 21.32
C PHE A 140 -24.91 -17.36 21.77
N GLU A 141 -24.82 -17.61 23.06
CA GLU A 141 -25.07 -18.91 23.66
C GLU A 141 -26.55 -19.08 23.95
N THR A 142 -27.15 -20.13 23.39
CA THR A 142 -28.55 -20.45 23.65
C THR A 142 -28.72 -21.07 25.04
N PRO A 143 -29.61 -20.56 25.89
CA PRO A 143 -29.82 -21.10 27.23
C PRO A 143 -30.45 -22.50 27.16
N MET A 144 -29.87 -23.45 27.90
CA MET A 144 -30.39 -24.81 28.03
C MET A 144 -30.87 -25.07 29.45
N ARG A 145 -32.09 -25.59 29.61
CA ARG A 145 -32.65 -25.95 30.92
C ARG A 145 -31.77 -27.00 31.60
N ASN A 146 -31.56 -26.84 32.90
CA ASN A 146 -30.78 -27.74 33.75
C ASN A 146 -29.31 -27.91 33.34
N SER A 147 -28.76 -27.03 32.49
CA SER A 147 -27.36 -27.09 32.05
C SER A 147 -26.38 -26.44 33.03
N GLY A 148 -26.88 -25.60 33.95
CA GLY A 148 -26.03 -24.76 34.81
C GLY A 148 -25.45 -23.52 34.11
N PHE A 149 -25.67 -23.35 32.80
CA PHE A 149 -25.22 -22.19 32.04
C PHE A 149 -26.38 -21.22 31.77
N PRO A 150 -26.27 -19.93 32.16
CA PRO A 150 -27.35 -18.96 32.00
C PRO A 150 -27.61 -18.57 30.52
N GLY A 151 -26.72 -18.94 29.59
CA GLY A 151 -26.73 -18.46 28.21
C GLY A 151 -26.41 -16.97 28.09
N GLY A 152 -26.50 -16.43 26.88
CA GLY A 152 -26.32 -14.99 26.63
C GLY A 152 -25.27 -14.64 25.59
N SER A 153 -24.85 -13.38 25.56
CA SER A 153 -23.85 -12.90 24.60
C SER A 153 -22.46 -13.43 24.98
N PHE A 154 -21.95 -14.40 24.20
CA PHE A 154 -20.60 -14.93 24.37
C PHE A 154 -19.55 -13.99 23.77
N LEU A 155 -19.82 -13.45 22.57
CA LEU A 155 -18.99 -12.44 21.92
C LEU A 155 -19.86 -11.29 21.42
N LYS A 156 -19.61 -10.09 21.96
CA LYS A 156 -20.20 -8.86 21.43
C LYS A 156 -19.65 -8.60 20.03
N ARG A 157 -20.44 -7.89 19.22
CA ARG A 157 -20.12 -7.57 17.83
C ARG A 157 -18.71 -7.01 17.69
N SER A 158 -17.84 -7.73 17.02
CA SER A 158 -16.47 -7.34 16.74
C SER A 158 -15.98 -8.02 15.45
N ARG A 159 -14.92 -7.47 14.85
CA ARG A 159 -14.21 -8.16 13.78
C ARG A 159 -13.23 -9.15 14.41
N VAL A 160 -13.26 -10.40 13.95
CA VAL A 160 -12.40 -11.47 14.47
C VAL A 160 -11.29 -11.73 13.47
N ALA A 161 -10.04 -11.59 13.91
CA ALA A 161 -8.87 -11.92 13.12
C ALA A 161 -8.60 -13.44 13.14
N LYS A 162 -8.09 -13.97 12.03
CA LYS A 162 -7.67 -15.37 11.93
C LYS A 162 -6.45 -15.61 12.83
N PRO A 163 -6.31 -16.83 13.39
CA PRO A 163 -5.15 -17.16 14.23
C PRO A 163 -3.85 -17.02 13.43
N GLY A 164 -2.81 -16.49 14.07
CA GLY A 164 -1.47 -16.38 13.47
C GLY A 164 -1.26 -15.16 12.55
N CYS A 165 -2.23 -14.25 12.45
CA CYS A 165 -2.01 -12.99 11.72
C CYS A 165 -1.09 -12.05 12.49
N LEU A 166 -0.25 -11.32 11.76
CA LEU A 166 0.56 -10.23 12.30
C LEU A 166 -0.35 -9.04 12.64
N LEU A 167 -0.01 -8.30 13.70
CA LEU A 167 -0.77 -7.14 14.14
C LEU A 167 -0.84 -6.04 13.06
N ASP A 168 0.21 -5.92 12.25
CA ASP A 168 0.28 -4.92 11.16
C ASP A 168 -0.60 -5.26 9.95
N ASN A 169 -0.95 -6.54 9.76
CA ASN A 169 -1.77 -6.99 8.65
C ASN A 169 -2.73 -8.11 9.07
N PRO A 170 -3.77 -7.78 9.84
CA PRO A 170 -4.74 -8.77 10.30
C PRO A 170 -5.61 -9.23 9.13
N ILE A 171 -5.68 -10.54 8.96
CA ILE A 171 -6.64 -11.16 8.04
C ILE A 171 -7.87 -11.51 8.86
N TYR A 172 -9.00 -10.88 8.55
CA TYR A 172 -10.27 -11.15 9.21
C TYR A 172 -11.01 -12.33 8.58
N TYR A 173 -11.91 -12.96 9.35
CA TYR A 173 -12.80 -13.99 8.82
C TYR A 173 -13.81 -13.41 7.82
N GLY A 174 -13.93 -14.06 6.67
CA GLY A 174 -14.88 -13.74 5.62
C GLY A 174 -16.05 -14.73 5.57
N PRO A 175 -17.08 -14.45 4.76
CA PRO A 175 -18.22 -15.36 4.60
C PRO A 175 -17.82 -16.72 4.02
N THR A 176 -16.73 -16.79 3.26
CA THR A 176 -16.18 -18.03 2.69
C THR A 176 -15.62 -18.98 3.74
N ASP A 177 -15.21 -18.47 4.91
CA ASP A 177 -14.67 -19.28 5.99
C ASP A 177 -15.76 -19.97 6.81
N PHE A 178 -17.02 -19.55 6.67
CA PHE A 178 -18.19 -20.12 7.35
C PHE A 178 -18.89 -21.15 6.45
N SER A 179 -18.30 -22.35 6.35
CA SER A 179 -18.95 -23.50 5.70
C SER A 179 -19.30 -24.59 6.73
N ILE A 180 -20.33 -25.40 6.44
CA ILE A 180 -20.83 -26.42 7.36
C ILE A 180 -19.72 -27.42 7.68
N GLY A 181 -19.41 -27.59 8.98
CA GLY A 181 -18.33 -28.46 9.45
C GLY A 181 -16.94 -27.81 9.51
N SER A 182 -16.82 -26.51 9.20
CA SER A 182 -15.56 -25.77 9.33
C SER A 182 -15.25 -25.47 10.80
N LYS A 183 -13.99 -25.67 11.20
CA LYS A 183 -13.48 -25.26 12.50
C LYS A 183 -13.03 -23.80 12.46
N ILE A 184 -13.51 -23.01 13.41
CA ILE A 184 -13.18 -21.58 13.51
C ILE A 184 -12.53 -21.33 14.87
N ASP A 185 -11.40 -20.64 14.87
CA ASP A 185 -10.68 -20.24 16.08
C ASP A 185 -10.97 -18.75 16.37
N ILE A 186 -11.54 -18.49 17.53
CA ILE A 186 -12.00 -17.17 17.96
C ILE A 186 -11.36 -16.89 19.33
N PHE A 187 -10.38 -15.99 19.36
CA PHE A 187 -9.61 -15.62 20.56
C PHE A 187 -9.03 -16.82 21.34
N GLY A 188 -8.56 -17.86 20.63
CA GLY A 188 -7.99 -19.07 21.22
C GLY A 188 -9.03 -20.11 21.63
N THR A 189 -10.30 -19.85 21.38
CA THR A 189 -11.39 -20.82 21.57
C THR A 189 -11.78 -21.42 20.22
N ARG A 190 -11.78 -22.75 20.11
CA ARG A 190 -12.13 -23.48 18.89
C ARG A 190 -13.60 -23.87 18.90
N SER A 191 -14.31 -23.54 17.82
CA SER A 191 -15.70 -23.93 17.59
C SER A 191 -15.84 -24.70 16.28
N LEU A 192 -16.79 -25.63 16.26
CA LEU A 192 -17.14 -26.59 15.20
C LEU A 192 -18.55 -26.35 14.69
#